data_AF-A0A432LYC0-F1
#
_entry.id   AF-A0A432LYC0-F1
#
_cell.length_a   1.000
_cell.length_b   1.000
_cell.length_c   1.000
_cell.angle_alpha   90.00
_cell.angle_beta   90.00
_cell.angle_gamma   90.00
#
_symmetry.space_group_name_H-M   'P 1'
#
loop_
_entity.id
_entity.type
_entity.pdbx_description
1 polymer ?
#
loop_
_entity_poly.entity_id
_entity_poly.type
_entity_poly.pdbx_seq_one_letter_code
_entity_poly.pdbx_strand_id
1 'polypeptide(L)'
;MAAAFLRMGFALLGLGWGAACYAQAAPVAPPPETPASSTVDDAAQEQLLQQAMAQIKAGRNADAINGPLAQVIHTYETAYAHSKKQVYCAQTLTEALLYSSIASTNHQDSVVLSKPNWAMAYYLRGYAYGSLGDLLHAEASLKQALALS
;
A
#
# COMPACT_ATOMS: atom_id res chain seq x y z
N MET A 1 -5.95 52.28 -27.77
CA MET A 1 -4.90 52.92 -28.59
C MET A 1 -3.60 52.18 -28.29
N ALA A 2 -3.31 51.10 -29.01
CA ALA A 2 -2.57 51.10 -30.29
C ALA A 2 -1.10 51.50 -30.12
N ALA A 3 -0.23 50.49 -30.04
CA ALA A 3 1.19 50.61 -30.38
C ALA A 3 1.60 49.29 -31.04
N ALA A 4 1.54 49.31 -32.38
CA ALA A 4 2.09 48.28 -33.24
C ALA A 4 3.60 48.43 -33.28
N PHE A 5 4.34 47.34 -33.06
CA PHE A 5 5.75 47.24 -33.46
C PHE A 5 5.90 46.14 -34.50
N LEU A 6 6.55 46.55 -35.57
CA LEU A 6 6.71 45.93 -36.87
C LEU A 6 8.16 45.43 -37.00
N ARG A 7 8.35 44.39 -37.84
CA ARG A 7 9.62 43.88 -38.42
C ARG A 7 10.47 43.05 -37.44
N MET A 8 11.13 41.96 -37.80
CA MET A 8 11.77 41.49 -39.04
C MET A 8 11.86 39.95 -38.87
N GLY A 9 11.48 39.11 -39.83
CA GLY A 9 12.33 38.78 -40.96
C GLY A 9 13.51 37.87 -40.55
N PHE A 10 13.29 36.56 -40.39
CA PHE A 10 14.37 35.58 -40.37
C PHE A 10 14.02 34.39 -41.25
N ALA A 11 14.31 34.55 -42.55
CA ALA A 11 14.41 33.46 -43.49
C ALA A 11 15.88 33.08 -43.58
N LEU A 12 16.25 31.92 -43.05
CA LEU A 12 17.44 31.21 -43.50
C LEU A 12 17.11 29.73 -43.67
N LEU A 13 16.88 29.39 -44.93
CA LEU A 13 16.96 28.07 -45.51
C LEU A 13 18.34 27.47 -45.22
N GLY A 14 18.38 26.44 -44.39
CA GLY A 14 19.50 25.51 -44.31
C GLY A 14 19.05 24.15 -44.79
N LEU A 15 19.32 23.84 -46.07
CA LEU A 15 19.31 22.47 -46.58
C LEU A 15 20.38 21.67 -45.83
N GLY A 16 19.96 20.89 -44.84
CA GLY A 16 20.76 19.85 -44.22
C GLY A 16 20.20 18.50 -44.62
N TRP A 17 20.85 17.81 -45.56
CA TRP A 17 20.66 16.39 -45.79
C TRP A 17 21.17 15.62 -44.55
N GLY A 18 20.27 15.41 -43.59
CA GLY A 18 20.48 14.52 -42.46
C GLY A 18 19.71 13.24 -42.69
N ALA A 19 20.35 12.21 -43.24
CA ALA A 19 19.87 10.84 -43.15
C ALA A 19 20.09 10.35 -41.70
N ALA A 20 19.22 10.78 -40.78
CA ALA A 20 19.14 10.22 -39.45
C ALA A 20 18.28 8.97 -39.52
N CYS A 21 18.91 7.79 -39.41
CA CYS A 21 18.24 6.55 -39.07
C CYS A 21 17.48 6.77 -37.76
N TYR A 22 16.16 6.99 -37.84
CA TYR A 22 15.32 6.82 -36.67
C TYR A 22 15.26 5.32 -36.37
N ALA A 23 16.07 4.91 -35.40
CA ALA A 23 15.79 3.70 -34.64
C ALA A 23 14.44 3.93 -33.94
N GLN A 24 13.37 3.36 -34.50
CA GLN A 24 12.08 3.30 -33.85
C GLN A 24 12.27 2.50 -32.56
N ALA A 25 12.40 3.18 -31.42
CA ALA A 25 12.37 2.54 -30.12
C ALA A 25 11.04 1.78 -30.02
N ALA A 26 11.12 0.47 -29.84
CA ALA A 26 9.97 -0.35 -29.48
C ALA A 26 9.23 0.31 -28.30
N PRO A 27 7.89 0.24 -28.22
CA PRO A 27 7.17 0.70 -27.05
C PRO A 27 7.75 -0.03 -25.83
N VAL A 28 8.45 0.71 -24.99
CA VAL A 28 8.88 0.25 -23.68
C VAL A 28 7.60 -0.18 -22.98
N ALA A 29 7.50 -1.48 -22.70
CA ALA A 29 6.43 -2.02 -21.89
C ALA A 29 6.30 -1.15 -20.63
N PRO A 30 5.07 -0.77 -20.22
CA PRO A 30 4.91 0.01 -19.00
C PRO A 30 5.62 -0.72 -17.85
N PRO A 31 6.34 0.02 -16.99
CA PRO A 31 7.00 -0.57 -15.85
C PRO A 31 5.98 -1.37 -15.01
N PRO A 32 6.41 -2.45 -14.33
CA PRO A 32 5.54 -3.23 -13.48
C PRO A 32 4.80 -2.28 -12.55
N GLU A 33 3.48 -2.45 -12.48
CA GLU A 33 2.58 -1.56 -11.75
C GLU A 33 3.15 -1.30 -10.36
N THR A 34 3.33 -0.02 -10.06
CA THR A 34 3.77 0.46 -8.75
C THR A 34 2.90 -0.22 -7.69
N PRO A 35 3.46 -0.77 -6.60
CA PRO A 35 2.65 -1.43 -5.58
C PRO A 35 1.53 -0.48 -5.18
N ALA A 36 0.30 -0.95 -5.37
CA ALA A 36 -0.90 -0.13 -5.34
C ALA A 36 -0.84 0.76 -4.10
N SER A 37 -0.89 2.08 -4.33
CA SER A 37 -1.01 3.06 -3.26
C SER A 37 -2.23 2.64 -2.44
N SER A 38 -2.02 2.31 -1.17
CA SER A 38 -3.09 2.00 -0.25
C SER A 38 -4.09 3.16 -0.30
N THR A 39 -5.39 2.84 -0.42
CA THR A 39 -6.46 3.85 -0.31
C THR A 39 -6.59 4.41 1.11
N VAL A 40 -5.78 3.89 2.02
CA VAL A 40 -5.72 4.18 3.44
C VAL A 40 -4.49 5.05 3.71
N ASP A 41 -4.63 6.08 4.54
CA ASP A 41 -3.50 6.88 5.03
C ASP A 41 -2.63 6.04 5.97
N ASP A 42 -1.60 5.40 5.42
CA ASP A 42 -0.69 4.53 6.16
C ASP A 42 0.06 5.25 7.28
N ALA A 43 0.36 6.55 7.14
CA ALA A 43 1.07 7.31 8.17
C ALA A 43 0.17 7.53 9.39
N ALA A 44 -1.11 7.82 9.17
CA ALA A 44 -2.10 7.89 10.26
C ALA A 44 -2.28 6.52 10.95
N GLN A 45 -2.29 5.42 10.20
CA GLN A 45 -2.39 4.08 10.78
C GLN A 45 -1.15 3.72 11.60
N GLU A 46 0.05 4.08 11.14
CA GLU A 46 1.30 3.88 11.89
C GLU A 46 1.28 4.63 13.24
N GLN A 47 0.74 5.85 13.28
CA GLN A 47 0.59 6.61 14.53
C GLN A 47 -0.37 5.92 15.51
N LEU A 48 -1.49 5.38 15.02
CA LEU A 48 -2.42 4.62 15.86
C LEU A 48 -1.77 3.34 16.39
N LEU A 49 -1.00 2.63 15.58
CA LEU A 49 -0.25 1.45 16.02
C LEU A 49 0.77 1.81 17.11
N GLN A 50 1.48 2.93 16.98
CA GLN A 50 2.40 3.41 18.02
C GLN A 50 1.66 3.71 19.33
N GLN A 51 0.47 4.32 19.26
CA GLN A 51 -0.38 4.56 20.44
C GLN A 51 -0.83 3.24 21.09
N ALA A 52 -1.28 2.27 20.28
CA ALA A 52 -1.67 0.94 20.76
C ALA A 52 -0.51 0.24 21.49
N MET A 53 0.68 0.25 20.89
CA MET A 53 1.88 -0.35 21.48
C MET A 53 2.25 0.33 22.81
N ALA A 54 2.11 1.66 22.90
CA ALA A 54 2.34 2.38 24.15
C ALA A 54 1.33 1.99 25.24
N GLN A 55 0.06 1.77 24.88
CA GLN A 55 -0.97 1.29 25.81
C GLN A 55 -0.71 -0.15 26.27
N ILE A 56 -0.37 -1.05 25.35
CA ILE A 56 0.00 -2.44 25.65
C ILE A 56 1.20 -2.49 26.60
N LYS A 57 2.26 -1.71 26.32
CA LYS A 57 3.43 -1.60 27.19
C LYS A 57 3.09 -1.10 28.59
N ALA A 58 2.07 -0.25 28.70
CA ALA A 58 1.54 0.24 29.98
C ALA A 58 0.58 -0.76 30.68
N GLY A 59 0.39 -1.96 30.13
CA GLY A 59 -0.56 -2.96 30.65
C GLY A 59 -2.03 -2.65 30.34
N ARG A 60 -2.32 -1.57 29.62
CA ARG A 60 -3.67 -1.13 29.24
C ARG A 60 -4.14 -1.85 27.97
N ASN A 61 -4.15 -3.17 28.02
CA ASN A 61 -4.49 -4.02 26.87
C ASN A 61 -5.93 -3.79 26.38
N ALA A 62 -6.88 -3.63 27.30
CA ALA A 62 -8.28 -3.37 26.94
C ALA A 62 -8.46 -2.02 26.20
N ASP A 63 -7.73 -0.98 26.61
CA ASP A 63 -7.77 0.33 25.95
C ASP A 63 -7.17 0.26 24.53
N ALA A 64 -6.08 -0.49 24.36
CA ALA A 64 -5.47 -0.71 23.05
C ALA A 64 -6.42 -1.43 22.09
N ILE A 65 -7.09 -2.49 22.58
CA ILE A 65 -8.06 -3.29 21.81
C ILE A 65 -9.25 -2.43 21.37
N ASN A 66 -9.86 -1.70 22.29
CA ASN A 66 -11.11 -0.96 22.03
C ASN A 66 -10.87 0.43 21.41
N GLY A 67 -9.63 0.91 21.42
CA GLY A 67 -9.25 2.22 20.86
C GLY A 67 -8.47 2.08 19.55
N PRO A 68 -7.14 2.32 19.57
CA PRO A 68 -6.36 2.44 18.35
C PRO A 68 -6.36 1.17 17.47
N LEU A 69 -6.34 -0.04 18.06
CA LEU A 69 -6.36 -1.27 17.25
C LEU A 69 -7.70 -1.45 16.53
N ALA A 70 -8.82 -1.18 17.21
CA ALA A 70 -10.14 -1.22 16.58
C ALA A 70 -10.24 -0.22 15.41
N GLN A 71 -9.69 0.98 15.57
CA GLN A 71 -9.70 2.01 14.52
C GLN A 71 -8.92 1.60 13.27
N VAL A 72 -7.70 1.08 13.46
CA VAL A 72 -6.85 0.62 12.33
C VAL A 72 -7.56 -0.51 11.58
N ILE A 73 -8.04 -1.51 12.33
CA ILE A 73 -8.71 -2.68 11.75
C ILE A 73 -9.97 -2.26 10.99
N HIS A 74 -10.82 -1.42 11.59
CA HIS A 74 -12.03 -0.92 10.95
C HIS A 74 -11.73 -0.15 9.66
N THR A 75 -10.66 0.66 9.65
CA THR A 75 -10.26 1.45 8.48
C THR A 75 -9.89 0.55 7.31
N TYR A 76 -9.03 -0.46 7.54
CA TYR A 76 -8.66 -1.40 6.49
C TYR A 76 -9.82 -2.32 6.09
N GLU A 77 -10.57 -2.87 7.03
CA GLU A 77 -11.76 -3.69 6.74
C GLU A 77 -12.75 -2.93 5.86
N THR A 78 -13.00 -1.64 6.14
CA THR A 78 -13.90 -0.80 5.34
C THR A 78 -13.32 -0.51 3.95
N ALA A 79 -12.02 -0.19 3.87
CA ALA A 79 -11.35 0.10 2.60
C ALA A 79 -11.37 -1.11 1.64
N TYR A 80 -11.32 -2.32 2.18
CA TYR A 80 -11.25 -3.56 1.40
C TYR A 80 -12.52 -4.43 1.47
N ALA A 81 -13.60 -3.98 2.13
CA ALA A 81 -14.83 -4.74 2.35
C ALA A 81 -15.48 -5.29 1.07
N HIS A 82 -15.36 -4.55 -0.03
CA HIS A 82 -15.95 -4.90 -1.34
C HIS A 82 -14.94 -5.49 -2.31
N SER A 83 -13.68 -5.64 -1.89
CA SER A 83 -12.66 -6.28 -2.71
C SER A 83 -12.92 -7.79 -2.77
N LYS A 84 -13.06 -8.32 -3.98
CA LYS A 84 -12.99 -9.78 -4.20
C LYS A 84 -11.57 -10.32 -4.19
N LYS A 85 -10.58 -9.42 -4.11
CA LYS A 85 -9.15 -9.74 -4.16
C LYS A 85 -8.64 -10.08 -2.77
N GLN A 86 -7.77 -11.08 -2.70
CA GLN A 86 -7.05 -11.40 -1.47
C GLN A 86 -6.07 -10.28 -1.14
N VAL A 87 -6.08 -9.78 0.10
CA VAL A 87 -5.16 -8.71 0.53
C VAL A 87 -4.00 -9.31 1.29
N TYR A 88 -2.78 -8.94 0.90
CA TYR A 88 -1.54 -9.31 1.57
C TYR A 88 -0.80 -8.07 2.07
N CYS A 89 -0.05 -8.22 3.14
CA CYS A 89 0.80 -7.21 3.75
C CYS A 89 2.25 -7.61 3.55
N ALA A 90 2.99 -6.87 2.73
CA ALA A 90 4.42 -7.08 2.52
C ALA A 90 5.23 -5.99 3.23
N GLN A 91 6.37 -6.36 3.79
CA GLN A 91 7.36 -5.43 4.35
C GLN A 91 8.50 -5.16 3.35
N THR A 92 8.72 -6.10 2.42
CA THR A 92 9.76 -6.02 1.40
C THR A 92 9.19 -6.23 0.00
N LEU A 93 9.91 -5.73 -1.01
CA LEU A 93 9.56 -6.00 -2.41
C LEU A 93 9.57 -7.50 -2.72
N THR A 94 10.49 -8.26 -2.10
CA THR A 94 10.57 -9.72 -2.26
C THR A 94 9.31 -10.41 -1.79
N GLU A 95 8.80 -10.05 -0.60
CA GLU A 95 7.52 -10.55 -0.09
C GLU A 95 6.37 -10.14 -1.00
N ALA A 96 6.35 -8.90 -1.48
CA ALA A 96 5.29 -8.43 -2.37
C ALA A 96 5.22 -9.23 -3.68
N LEU A 97 6.37 -9.52 -4.28
CA LEU A 97 6.47 -10.35 -5.47
C LEU A 97 6.09 -11.81 -5.17
N LEU A 98 6.51 -12.36 -4.03
CA LEU A 98 6.16 -13.70 -3.60
C LEU A 98 4.65 -13.87 -3.45
N TYR A 99 3.98 -12.97 -2.73
CA TYR A 99 2.54 -13.03 -2.52
C TYR A 99 1.75 -12.83 -3.82
N SER A 100 2.20 -11.92 -4.69
CA SER A 100 1.60 -11.75 -6.02
C SER A 100 1.73 -13.02 -6.88
N SER A 101 2.88 -13.70 -6.81
CA SER A 101 3.12 -14.97 -7.52
C SER A 101 2.24 -16.12 -6.99
N ILE A 102 2.11 -16.23 -5.66
CA ILE A 102 1.25 -17.24 -5.02
C ILE A 102 -0.21 -17.04 -5.43
N ALA A 103 -0.72 -15.80 -5.38
CA ALA A 103 -2.08 -15.49 -5.79
C ALA A 103 -2.33 -15.84 -7.27
N SER A 104 -1.40 -15.44 -8.16
CA SER A 104 -1.47 -15.74 -9.59
C SER A 104 -1.50 -17.23 -9.88
N THR A 105 -0.68 -18.03 -9.19
CA THR A 105 -0.66 -19.50 -9.31
C THR A 105 -1.99 -20.12 -8.90
N ASN A 106 -2.70 -19.53 -7.93
CA ASN A 106 -4.02 -19.97 -7.49
C ASN A 106 -5.17 -19.40 -8.35
N HIS A 107 -4.86 -18.73 -9.46
CA HIS A 107 -5.83 -18.00 -10.29
C HIS A 107 -6.67 -16.99 -9.49
N GLN A 108 -6.08 -16.39 -8.46
CA GLN A 108 -6.70 -15.40 -7.60
C GLN A 108 -6.12 -14.02 -7.88
N ASP A 109 -6.99 -13.02 -7.92
CA ASP A 109 -6.54 -11.64 -7.87
C ASP A 109 -6.14 -11.28 -6.44
N SER A 110 -5.04 -10.56 -6.29
CA SER A 110 -4.59 -10.05 -4.99
C SER A 110 -4.27 -8.56 -5.02
N VAL A 111 -4.23 -7.97 -3.83
CA VAL A 111 -3.71 -6.63 -3.56
C VAL A 111 -2.63 -6.79 -2.52
N VAL A 112 -1.45 -6.23 -2.78
CA VAL A 112 -0.36 -6.22 -1.81
C VAL A 112 -0.19 -4.82 -1.26
N LEU A 113 -0.33 -4.69 0.05
CA LEU A 113 -0.04 -3.47 0.80
C LEU A 113 1.46 -3.44 1.11
N SER A 114 2.12 -2.32 0.78
CA SER A 114 3.55 -2.12 1.03
C SER A 114 3.91 -1.92 2.50
N LYS A 115 2.89 -1.76 3.36
CA LYS A 115 3.04 -1.55 4.80
C LYS A 115 2.25 -2.63 5.54
N PRO A 116 2.83 -3.27 6.57
CA PRO A 116 2.18 -4.37 7.28
C PRO A 116 1.19 -3.89 8.35
N ASN A 117 0.66 -2.68 8.24
CA ASN A 117 -0.13 -2.03 9.30
C ASN A 117 -1.37 -2.85 9.67
N TRP A 118 -2.08 -3.40 8.68
CA TRP A 118 -3.28 -4.19 8.92
C TRP A 118 -2.98 -5.52 9.63
N ALA A 119 -2.01 -6.28 9.12
CA ALA A 119 -1.55 -7.52 9.75
C ALA A 119 -1.01 -7.26 11.17
N MET A 120 -0.23 -6.19 11.36
CA MET A 120 0.30 -5.77 12.66
C MET A 120 -0.81 -5.43 13.65
N ALA A 121 -1.89 -4.77 13.21
CA ALA A 121 -3.01 -4.45 14.09
C ALA A 121 -3.67 -5.72 14.66
N TYR A 122 -3.92 -6.72 13.81
CA TYR A 122 -4.45 -8.00 14.28
C TYR A 122 -3.46 -8.78 15.15
N TYR A 123 -2.16 -8.73 14.83
CA TYR A 123 -1.12 -9.34 15.66
C TYR A 123 -1.10 -8.74 17.08
N LEU A 124 -1.06 -7.41 17.18
CA LEU A 124 -1.08 -6.69 18.45
C LEU A 124 -2.38 -6.93 19.22
N ARG A 125 -3.52 -7.01 18.52
CA ARG A 125 -4.81 -7.34 19.15
C ARG A 125 -4.80 -8.76 19.72
N GLY A 126 -4.22 -9.70 18.99
CA GLY A 126 -4.03 -11.08 19.47
C GLY A 126 -3.17 -11.14 20.72
N TYR A 127 -2.04 -10.44 20.72
CA TYR A 127 -1.17 -10.30 21.89
C TYR A 127 -1.90 -9.67 23.10
N ALA A 128 -2.65 -8.60 22.87
CA ALA A 128 -3.38 -7.89 23.92
C ALA A 128 -4.48 -8.77 24.54
N TYR A 129 -5.25 -9.51 23.73
CA TYR A 129 -6.24 -10.47 24.23
C TYR A 129 -5.59 -11.61 25.01
N GLY A 130 -4.47 -12.16 24.51
CA GLY A 130 -3.71 -13.20 25.21
C GLY A 130 -3.21 -12.72 26.58
N SER A 131 -2.79 -11.45 26.67
CA SER A 131 -2.38 -10.81 27.94
C SER A 131 -3.54 -10.63 28.92
N LEU A 132 -4.79 -10.59 28.43
CA LEU A 132 -6.02 -10.57 29.26
C LEU A 132 -6.53 -11.99 29.59
N GLY A 133 -5.89 -13.05 29.08
CA GLY A 133 -6.33 -14.43 29.23
C GLY A 133 -7.44 -14.86 28.27
N ASP A 134 -7.86 -13.99 27.34
CA ASP A 134 -8.89 -14.28 26.35
C ASP A 134 -8.28 -14.96 25.12
N LEU A 135 -8.02 -16.27 25.26
CA LEU A 135 -7.32 -17.04 24.24
C LEU A 135 -8.15 -17.23 22.96
N LEU A 136 -9.48 -17.22 23.06
CA LEU A 136 -10.37 -17.36 21.90
C LEU A 136 -10.23 -16.16 20.95
N HIS A 137 -10.35 -14.94 21.48
CA HIS A 137 -10.19 -13.73 20.67
C HIS A 137 -8.73 -13.50 20.25
N ALA A 138 -7.77 -13.98 21.05
CA ALA A 138 -6.36 -13.97 20.69
C ALA A 138 -6.10 -14.83 19.45
N GLU A 139 -6.52 -16.10 19.47
CA GLU A 139 -6.34 -17.02 18.34
C GLU A 139 -7.04 -16.52 17.08
N ALA A 140 -8.28 -16.02 17.21
CA ALA A 140 -9.02 -15.45 16.09
C ALA A 140 -8.27 -14.27 15.46
N SER A 141 -7.69 -13.39 16.27
CA SER A 141 -6.91 -12.24 15.78
C SER A 141 -5.60 -12.69 15.11
N LEU A 142 -4.89 -13.66 15.68
CA LEU A 142 -3.66 -14.17 15.08
C LEU A 142 -3.92 -14.89 13.74
N LYS A 143 -5.04 -15.60 13.61
CA LYS A 143 -5.47 -16.20 12.34
C LYS A 143 -5.71 -15.14 11.26
N GLN A 144 -6.32 -14.00 11.63
CA GLN A 144 -6.50 -12.87 10.69
C GLN A 144 -5.15 -12.25 10.28
N ALA A 145 -4.22 -12.08 11.22
CA ALA A 145 -2.87 -11.58 10.91
C ALA A 145 -2.13 -12.49 9.92
N LEU A 146 -2.25 -13.81 10.11
CA LEU A 146 -1.65 -14.81 9.20
C LEU A 146 -2.32 -14.81 7.82
N ALA A 147 -3.63 -14.62 7.75
CA ALA A 147 -4.35 -14.55 6.47
C ALA A 147 -3.94 -13.33 5.62
N LEU A 148 -3.43 -12.28 6.27
CA LEU A 148 -2.90 -11.08 5.65
C LEU A 148 -1.39 -11.15 5.39
N SER A 149 -0.69 -12.20 5.82
CA SER A 149 0.74 -12.37 5.59
C SER A 149 0.96 -13.10 4.29
#